data_AF-A0A373QCW9-F1
#
_entry.id   AF-A0A373QCW9-F1
#
_cell.length_a   1.000
_cell.length_b   1.000
_cell.length_c   1.000
_cell.angle_alpha   90.00
_cell.angle_beta   90.00
_cell.angle_gamma   90.00
#
_symmetry.space_group_name_H-M   'P 1'
#
loop_
_entity.id
_entity.type
_entity.pdbx_description
1 polymer ?
#
loop_
_entity_poly.entity_id
_entity_poly.type
_entity_poly.pdbx_seq_one_letter_code
_entity_poly.pdbx_strand_id
1 'polypeptide(L)'
;MKVYYMNVKSIKADDEKWFKYLSQKRIEKVNRLKKTNKKSQSIGAELLLNYAVNGDIKKTVEWDTENGGKLYLTQNRDLYVNLSHSGEYAVCAVHNKDVGIDIQHLRECDMNLAKRFLRRKKPNI
;
A
#
# COMPACT_ATOMS: atom_id res chain seq x y z
N MET A 1 -0.56 -4.44 -17.10
CA MET A 1 -0.62 -4.31 -15.62
C MET A 1 -0.16 -5.58 -14.94
N LYS A 2 0.60 -5.49 -13.85
CA LYS A 2 0.82 -6.60 -12.92
C LYS A 2 0.35 -6.19 -11.52
N VAL A 3 -0.18 -7.14 -10.75
CA VAL A 3 -0.62 -6.92 -9.38
C VAL A 3 0.04 -7.98 -8.50
N TYR A 4 0.63 -7.52 -7.41
CA TYR A 4 1.23 -8.35 -6.39
C TYR A 4 0.44 -8.17 -5.09
N TYR A 5 0.37 -9.23 -4.29
CA TYR A 5 -0.24 -9.18 -2.97
C TYR A 5 0.59 -10.00 -1.99
N MET A 6 0.49 -9.65 -0.71
CA MET A 6 1.07 -10.48 0.34
C MET A 6 0.17 -10.49 1.57
N ASN A 7 0.14 -11.62 2.25
CA ASN A 7 -0.42 -11.70 3.59
C ASN A 7 0.61 -11.15 4.59
N VAL A 8 0.26 -10.09 5.31
CA VAL A 8 1.15 -9.39 6.25
C VAL A 8 1.14 -9.99 7.66
N LYS A 9 0.35 -11.04 7.94
CA LYS A 9 0.43 -11.77 9.23
C LYS A 9 1.82 -12.36 9.46
N SER A 10 2.53 -12.73 8.40
CA SER A 10 3.89 -13.25 8.48
C SER A 10 4.93 -12.17 8.85
N ILE A 11 4.55 -10.89 8.74
CA ILE A 11 5.39 -9.75 9.11
C ILE A 11 5.22 -9.45 10.60
N LYS A 12 6.19 -9.93 11.39
CA LYS A 12 6.37 -9.52 12.78
C LYS A 12 6.95 -8.11 12.80
N ALA A 13 6.11 -7.11 13.07
CA ALA A 13 6.49 -5.71 12.98
C ALA A 13 7.47 -5.22 14.06
N ASP A 14 7.59 -5.96 15.17
CA ASP A 14 8.56 -5.66 16.25
C ASP A 14 9.95 -6.25 15.95
N ASP A 15 10.09 -6.97 14.83
CA ASP A 15 11.37 -7.48 14.36
C ASP A 15 12.04 -6.41 13.47
N GLU A 16 12.98 -5.67 14.05
CA GLU A 16 13.68 -4.57 13.37
C GLU A 16 14.50 -5.02 12.15
N LYS A 17 14.67 -6.34 11.93
CA LYS A 17 15.35 -6.86 10.73
C LYS A 17 14.73 -6.37 9.43
N TRP A 18 13.47 -5.94 9.43
CA TRP A 18 12.83 -5.42 8.22
C TRP A 18 13.34 -4.03 7.85
N PHE A 19 13.83 -3.23 8.81
CA PHE A 19 14.12 -1.81 8.60
C PHE A 19 15.27 -1.58 7.61
N LYS A 20 16.21 -2.52 7.49
CA LYS A 20 17.25 -2.50 6.45
C LYS A 20 16.71 -2.58 5.01
N TYR A 21 15.45 -2.95 4.83
CA TYR A 21 14.77 -3.05 3.52
C TYR A 21 13.68 -1.99 3.33
N LEU A 22 13.60 -1.02 4.24
CA LEU A 22 12.62 0.06 4.20
C LEU A 22 13.30 1.38 3.84
N SER A 23 12.55 2.29 3.24
CA SER A 23 12.99 3.68 3.12
C SER A 23 12.95 4.37 4.48
N GLN A 24 13.79 5.39 4.66
CA GLN A 24 13.78 6.20 5.88
C GLN A 24 12.38 6.79 6.18
N LYS A 25 11.69 7.28 5.14
CA LYS A 25 10.32 7.80 5.24
C LYS A 25 9.34 6.74 5.77
N ARG A 26 9.50 5.48 5.37
CA ARG A 26 8.66 4.39 5.87
C ARG A 26 9.02 4.01 7.30
N ILE A 27 10.30 3.93 7.65
CA ILE A 27 10.75 3.65 9.02
C ILE A 27 10.13 4.67 9.99
N GLU A 28 10.23 5.96 9.67
CA GLU A 28 9.61 7.03 10.45
C GLU A 28 8.10 6.88 10.57
N LYS A 29 7.41 6.53 9.48
CA LYS A 29 5.97 6.25 9.50
C LYS A 29 5.64 5.07 10.40
N VAL A 30 6.38 3.97 10.30
CA VAL A 30 6.19 2.76 11.11
C VAL A 30 6.37 3.05 12.60
N ASN A 31 7.39 3.83 12.96
CA ASN A 31 7.66 4.21 14.36
C ASN A 31 6.54 5.05 14.98
N ARG A 32 5.81 5.86 14.18
CA ARG A 32 4.66 6.63 14.65
C ARG A 32 3.37 5.80 14.81
N LEU A 33 3.29 4.61 14.23
CA LEU A 33 2.07 3.79 14.28
C LEU A 33 1.95 3.07 15.62
N LYS A 34 0.79 3.24 16.28
CA LYS A 34 0.51 2.60 17.59
C LYS A 34 0.13 1.13 17.49
N LYS A 35 -0.59 0.73 16.42
CA LYS A 35 -1.15 -0.62 16.27
C LYS A 35 -0.21 -1.51 15.47
N THR A 36 0.18 -2.66 16.02
CA THR A 36 1.08 -3.64 15.37
C THR A 36 0.59 -4.06 13.99
N ASN A 37 -0.72 -4.33 13.81
CA ASN A 37 -1.26 -4.66 12.48
C ASN A 37 -1.03 -3.53 11.45
N LYS A 38 -1.15 -2.26 11.86
CA LYS A 38 -0.86 -1.13 10.98
C LYS A 38 0.62 -1.04 10.63
N LYS A 39 1.51 -1.36 11.57
CA LYS A 39 2.94 -1.48 11.30
C LYS A 39 3.21 -2.60 10.28
N SER A 40 2.66 -3.80 10.47
CA SER A 40 2.81 -4.93 9.54
C SER A 40 2.29 -4.59 8.13
N GLN A 41 1.13 -3.95 8.02
CA GLN A 41 0.61 -3.44 6.75
C GLN A 41 1.57 -2.44 6.08
N SER A 42 2.12 -1.50 6.86
CA SER A 42 3.02 -0.47 6.36
C SER A 42 4.37 -1.05 5.89
N ILE A 43 4.94 -2.00 6.65
CA ILE A 43 6.18 -2.71 6.32
C ILE A 43 5.94 -3.58 5.08
N GLY A 44 4.90 -4.42 5.10
CA GLY A 44 4.57 -5.31 4.00
C GLY A 44 4.35 -4.57 2.69
N ALA A 45 3.68 -3.41 2.71
CA ALA A 45 3.47 -2.60 1.52
C ALA A 45 4.79 -2.14 0.86
N GLU A 46 5.84 -1.82 1.63
CA GLU A 46 7.12 -1.42 1.03
C GLU A 46 7.96 -2.63 0.60
N LEU A 47 7.96 -3.73 1.37
CA LEU A 47 8.61 -4.97 0.91
C LEU A 47 7.99 -5.48 -0.40
N LEU A 48 6.67 -5.36 -0.54
CA LEU A 48 5.95 -5.71 -1.75
C LEU A 48 6.28 -4.76 -2.91
N LEU A 49 6.42 -3.45 -2.63
CA LEU A 49 6.90 -2.47 -3.61
C LEU A 49 8.31 -2.84 -4.12
N ASN A 50 9.22 -3.16 -3.19
CA ASN A 50 10.58 -3.59 -3.53
C ASN A 50 10.56 -4.78 -4.48
N TYR A 51 9.77 -5.80 -4.15
CA TYR A 51 9.63 -6.98 -5.01
C TYR A 51 8.97 -6.65 -6.35
N ALA A 52 7.91 -5.85 -6.38
CA ALA A 52 7.19 -5.54 -7.61
C ALA A 52 8.03 -4.77 -8.62
N VAL A 53 8.98 -3.94 -8.15
CA VAL A 53 9.88 -3.15 -8.99
C VAL A 53 11.17 -3.90 -9.31
N ASN A 54 11.79 -4.54 -8.31
CA ASN A 54 13.14 -5.11 -8.43
C ASN A 54 13.17 -6.64 -8.58
N GLY A 55 12.07 -7.33 -8.31
CA GLY A 55 12.04 -8.79 -8.17
C GLY A 55 12.66 -9.31 -6.86
N ASP A 56 13.06 -8.41 -5.94
CA ASP A 56 13.68 -8.75 -4.65
C ASP A 56 13.18 -7.82 -3.54
N ILE A 57 12.63 -8.40 -2.47
CA ILE A 57 12.15 -7.66 -1.28
C ILE A 57 13.27 -6.91 -0.56
N LYS A 58 14.52 -7.38 -0.69
CA LYS A 58 15.68 -6.85 0.04
C LYS A 58 16.29 -5.62 -0.63
N LYS A 59 15.91 -5.36 -1.89
CA LYS A 59 16.39 -4.20 -2.64
C LYS A 59 15.39 -3.05 -2.50
N THR A 60 15.66 -2.16 -1.55
CA THR A 60 14.83 -0.98 -1.29
C THR A 60 14.70 -0.12 -2.53
N VAL A 61 13.46 0.23 -2.87
CA VAL A 61 13.13 1.14 -3.97
C VAL A 61 13.16 2.58 -3.48
N GLU A 62 13.74 3.48 -4.27
CA GLU A 62 13.64 4.92 -4.03
C GLU A 62 12.32 5.46 -4.59
N TRP A 63 11.56 6.13 -3.73
CA TRP A 63 10.27 6.71 -4.09
C TRP A 63 10.02 8.01 -3.34
N ASP A 64 9.13 8.82 -3.90
CA ASP A 64 8.57 9.98 -3.23
C ASP A 64 7.07 10.07 -3.48
N THR A 65 6.43 11.11 -2.93
CA THR A 65 5.03 11.41 -3.14
C THR A 65 4.83 12.76 -3.81
N GLU A 66 3.88 12.86 -4.72
CA GLU A 66 3.43 14.13 -5.29
C GLU A 66 2.56 14.93 -4.29
N ASN A 67 2.23 16.18 -4.66
CA ASN A 67 1.24 17.02 -3.97
C ASN A 67 -0.14 16.34 -4.04
N GLY A 68 -0.42 15.47 -3.08
CA GLY A 68 -1.59 14.58 -3.09
C GLY A 68 -1.32 13.20 -2.48
N GLY A 69 -0.05 12.89 -2.15
CA GLY A 69 0.33 11.65 -1.47
C GLY A 69 0.48 10.46 -2.41
N LYS A 70 0.35 10.65 -3.72
CA LYS A 70 0.54 9.60 -4.72
C LYS A 70 2.01 9.25 -4.86
N LEU A 71 2.33 7.97 -4.67
CA LEU A 71 3.68 7.45 -4.74
C LEU A 71 4.18 7.38 -6.19
N TYR A 72 5.41 7.82 -6.43
CA TYR A 72 6.13 7.63 -7.68
C TYR A 72 7.57 7.17 -7.43
N LEU A 73 8.16 6.47 -8.41
CA LEU A 73 9.54 6.01 -8.35
C LEU A 73 10.49 7.13 -8.81
N THR A 74 11.50 7.47 -8.02
CA THR A 74 12.43 8.57 -8.36
C THR A 74 13.39 8.19 -9.49
N GLN A 75 13.77 6.90 -9.55
CA GLN A 75 14.72 6.35 -10.52
C GLN A 75 14.08 5.80 -11.80
N ASN A 76 12.74 5.68 -11.85
CA ASN A 76 12.02 5.17 -13.03
C ASN A 76 10.63 5.81 -13.15
N ARG A 77 10.56 6.97 -13.82
CA ARG A 77 9.32 7.75 -13.95
C ARG A 77 8.29 7.16 -14.92
N ASP A 78 8.69 6.22 -15.78
CA ASP A 78 7.80 5.56 -16.74
C ASP A 78 7.04 4.36 -16.14
N LEU A 79 7.41 3.96 -14.91
CA LEU A 79 6.76 2.88 -14.17
C LEU A 79 5.91 3.45 -13.03
N TYR A 80 4.61 3.31 -13.18
CA TYR A 80 3.61 3.76 -12.23
C TYR A 80 3.28 2.64 -11.26
N VAL A 81 3.19 2.99 -9.98
CA VAL A 81 2.87 2.04 -8.92
C VAL A 81 1.80 2.59 -7.99
N ASN A 82 1.00 1.70 -7.41
CA ASN A 82 0.02 2.07 -6.41
C ASN A 82 -0.05 1.01 -5.31
N LEU A 83 -0.19 1.44 -4.06
CA LEU A 83 -0.21 0.58 -2.88
C LEU A 83 -1.54 0.73 -2.16
N SER A 84 -2.13 -0.39 -1.76
CA SER A 84 -3.24 -0.41 -0.81
C SER A 84 -3.05 -1.54 0.20
N HIS A 85 -3.74 -1.46 1.34
CA HIS A 85 -3.71 -2.50 2.36
C HIS A 85 -5.02 -2.52 3.14
N SER A 86 -5.52 -3.70 3.46
CA SER A 86 -6.70 -3.86 4.31
C SER A 86 -6.75 -5.24 4.94
N GLY A 87 -7.30 -5.33 6.15
CA GLY A 87 -7.27 -6.56 6.94
C GLY A 87 -5.84 -7.07 7.13
N GLU A 88 -5.53 -8.19 6.49
CA GLU A 88 -4.25 -8.91 6.60
C GLU A 88 -3.45 -8.87 5.31
N TYR A 89 -3.83 -8.02 4.36
CA TYR A 89 -3.22 -7.98 3.05
C TYR A 89 -2.66 -6.60 2.72
N ALA A 90 -1.53 -6.60 2.03
CA ALA A 90 -1.03 -5.47 1.26
C ALA A 90 -1.01 -5.85 -0.22
N VAL A 91 -1.27 -4.88 -1.09
CA VAL A 91 -1.27 -5.04 -2.54
C VAL A 91 -0.44 -3.94 -3.20
N CYS A 92 0.21 -4.29 -4.30
CA CYS A 92 0.97 -3.38 -5.14
C CYS A 92 0.60 -3.60 -6.60
N ALA A 93 0.07 -2.58 -7.25
CA ALA A 93 -0.12 -2.58 -8.70
C ALA A 93 1.05 -1.87 -9.38
N VAL A 94 1.51 -2.42 -10.51
CA VAL A 94 2.54 -1.82 -11.35
C VAL A 94 2.11 -1.81 -12.82
N HIS A 95 2.36 -0.69 -13.51
CA HIS A 95 1.99 -0.49 -14.91
C HIS A 95 2.87 0.58 -15.58
N ASN A 96 3.06 0.50 -16.90
CA ASN A 96 3.64 1.58 -17.72
C ASN A 96 2.70 2.76 -18.02
N LYS A 97 1.58 2.86 -17.30
CA LYS A 97 0.58 3.93 -17.38
C LYS A 97 0.02 4.15 -15.99
N ASP A 98 -0.65 5.28 -15.77
CA ASP A 98 -1.25 5.57 -14.47
C ASP A 98 -2.16 4.43 -13.97
N VAL A 99 -2.06 4.09 -12.68
CA VAL A 99 -2.71 2.94 -12.07
C VAL A 99 -3.14 3.24 -10.63
N GLY A 100 -4.29 2.68 -10.24
CA GLY A 100 -4.80 2.70 -8.88
C GLY A 100 -5.23 1.30 -8.45
N ILE A 101 -5.01 0.96 -7.18
CA ILE A 101 -5.50 -0.28 -6.59
C ILE A 101 -6.07 0.02 -5.21
N ASP A 102 -7.24 -0.54 -4.89
CA ASP A 102 -7.80 -0.50 -3.56
C ASP A 102 -8.27 -1.89 -3.13
N ILE A 103 -8.04 -2.22 -1.86
CA ILE A 103 -8.61 -3.40 -1.23
C ILE A 103 -9.28 -2.99 0.06
N GLN A 104 -10.41 -3.61 0.37
CA GLN A 104 -11.09 -3.42 1.64
C GLN A 104 -11.48 -4.75 2.26
N HIS A 105 -11.16 -4.89 3.54
CA HIS A 105 -11.68 -5.97 4.36
C HIS A 105 -13.16 -5.70 4.63
N LEU A 106 -14.02 -6.64 4.22
CA LEU A 106 -15.46 -6.55 4.46
C LEU A 106 -15.74 -6.44 5.97
N ARG A 107 -16.63 -5.52 6.31
CA ARG A 107 -17.15 -5.26 7.66
C ARG A 107 -18.61 -4.83 7.51
N GLU A 108 -19.35 -4.77 8.61
CA GLU A 108 -20.69 -4.18 8.60
C GLU A 108 -20.65 -2.79 7.97
N CYS A 109 -21.60 -2.54 7.07
CA CYS A 109 -21.65 -1.32 6.28
C CYS A 109 -22.20 -0.17 7.13
N ASP A 110 -21.40 0.89 7.32
CA ASP A 110 -21.91 2.15 7.85
C ASP A 110 -22.70 2.89 6.75
N MET A 111 -24.02 2.75 6.80
CA MET A 111 -24.93 3.39 5.86
C MET A 111 -24.87 4.93 5.90
N ASN A 112 -24.40 5.54 7.00
CA ASN A 112 -24.20 6.99 7.07
C ASN A 112 -22.97 7.42 6.25
N LEU A 113 -21.90 6.62 6.29
CA LEU A 113 -20.73 6.82 5.43
C LEU A 113 -21.12 6.68 3.96
N ALA A 114 -21.87 5.63 3.62
CA ALA A 114 -22.33 5.38 2.25
C ALA A 114 -23.14 6.56 1.68
N LYS A 115 -24.05 7.14 2.46
CA LYS A 115 -24.87 8.30 2.05
C LYS A 115 -24.05 9.56 1.76
N ARG A 116 -22.90 9.75 2.41
CA ARG A 116 -22.03 10.93 2.21
C ARG A 116 -21.18 10.83 0.96
N PHE A 117 -20.69 9.63 0.63
CA PHE A 117 -19.75 9.42 -0.47
C PHE A 117 -20.41 8.95 -1.77
N LEU A 118 -21.54 8.23 -1.69
CA LEU A 118 -22.23 7.73 -2.87
C LEU A 118 -23.19 8.80 -3.41
N ARG A 119 -22.97 9.22 -4.65
CA ARG A 119 -23.96 10.00 -5.39
C ARG A 119 -25.15 9.08 -5.69
N ARG A 120 -26.36 9.46 -5.26
CA ARG A 120 -27.63 8.77 -5.61
C ARG A 120 -27.66 8.48 -7.11
N LYS A 121 -27.49 7.22 -7.51
CA LYS A 121 -27.99 6.74 -8.81
C LYS A 121 -29.47 6.46 -8.63
N LYS A 122 -30.34 7.05 -9.45
CA LYS A 122 -31.74 6.62 -9.54
C LYS A 122 -31.72 5.13 -9.92
N PRO A 123 -32.42 4.24 -9.19
CA PRO A 123 -32.63 2.89 -9.69
C PRO A 123 -33.45 3.01 -10.98
N ASN A 124 -32.94 2.44 -12.07
CA ASN A 124 -33.78 2.14 -13.23
C ASN A 124 -34.65 0.96 -12.81
N ILE A 125 -35.90 1.25 -12.46
CA ILE A 125 -36.99 0.28 -12.43
C ILE A 125 -37.69 0.41 -13.78
#